data_AF-A0A2C2V7L5-F1
#
_entry.id   AF-A0A2C2V7L5-F1
#
_cell.length_a   1.000
_cell.length_b   1.000
_cell.length_c   1.000
_cell.angle_alpha   90.00
_cell.angle_beta   90.00
_cell.angle_gamma   90.00
#
_symmetry.space_group_name_H-M   'P 1'
#
loop_
_entity.id
_entity.type
_entity.pdbx_description
1 polymer ?
#
loop_
_entity_poly.entity_id
_entity_poly.type
_entity_poly.pdbx_seq_one_letter_code
_entity_poly.pdbx_strand_id
1 'polypeptide(L)'
;MKKFLVMCSLAGILLFGSSNGASAASNTYKVKSGDSLYRIAKTYKISVNTLKQWNKLKSNTIHPNQILKITNVPASKPVVKKASTSASKAPKLKVVKTLTVSATAYTANCKRCSGITAIGLNLKKNPNQKVISVDPKVIKLGTKVYVEGYGYAVAGDTGGAIKGKKIDIFVPSHKSAIQWGRKTVKVQILK
;
A
#
# COMPACT_ATOMS: atom_id res chain seq x y z
N MET A 1 -33.38 -37.06 -65.72
CA MET A 1 -33.76 -35.76 -66.30
C MET A 1 -33.77 -34.71 -65.21
N LYS A 2 -33.01 -33.61 -65.35
CA LYS A 2 -33.25 -32.26 -64.76
C LYS A 2 -33.24 -32.18 -63.21
N LYS A 3 -32.44 -31.38 -62.49
CA LYS A 3 -31.80 -30.08 -62.73
C LYS A 3 -30.73 -29.81 -61.65
N PHE A 4 -29.75 -28.97 -62.03
CA PHE A 4 -28.85 -28.17 -61.19
C PHE A 4 -29.56 -27.40 -60.05
N LEU A 5 -28.89 -27.20 -58.89
CA LEU A 5 -28.46 -25.86 -58.43
C LEU A 5 -27.49 -25.93 -57.23
N VAL A 6 -26.48 -25.06 -57.30
CA VAL A 6 -25.40 -24.75 -56.36
C VAL A 6 -25.90 -23.92 -55.17
N MET A 7 -25.31 -24.08 -53.98
CA MET A 7 -25.15 -22.97 -53.01
C MET A 7 -23.89 -23.17 -52.14
N CYS A 8 -22.99 -22.18 -52.24
CA CYS A 8 -21.86 -21.92 -51.36
C CYS A 8 -22.31 -21.67 -49.92
N SER A 9 -21.51 -22.07 -48.93
CA SER A 9 -21.04 -21.15 -47.88
C SER A 9 -20.12 -21.83 -46.85
N LEU A 10 -18.90 -21.30 -46.77
CA LEU A 10 -18.14 -20.94 -45.57
C LEU A 10 -18.23 -21.82 -44.31
N ALA A 11 -17.08 -22.41 -43.99
CA ALA A 11 -16.31 -22.15 -42.76
C ALA A 11 -17.00 -22.28 -41.38
N GLY A 12 -16.33 -23.04 -40.49
CA GLY A 12 -16.13 -22.58 -39.12
C GLY A 12 -16.63 -23.52 -38.03
N ILE A 13 -15.68 -24.31 -37.52
CA ILE A 13 -15.54 -24.76 -36.12
C ILE A 13 -16.64 -24.25 -35.16
N LEU A 14 -17.44 -25.18 -34.63
CA LEU A 14 -18.19 -24.98 -33.39
C LEU A 14 -17.69 -25.94 -32.33
N LEU A 15 -16.51 -25.61 -31.79
CA LEU A 15 -16.15 -26.02 -30.43
C LEU A 15 -17.08 -25.24 -29.49
N PHE A 16 -18.05 -25.92 -28.90
CA PHE A 16 -18.83 -25.40 -27.77
C PHE A 16 -17.87 -25.18 -26.59
N GLY A 17 -17.31 -23.98 -26.52
CA GLY A 17 -16.63 -23.49 -25.33
C GLY A 17 -17.67 -23.16 -24.28
N SER A 18 -17.80 -24.01 -23.27
CA SER A 18 -18.48 -23.67 -22.02
C SER A 18 -17.82 -22.44 -21.40
N SER A 19 -18.43 -21.27 -21.56
CA SER A 19 -18.06 -20.11 -20.76
C SER A 19 -18.55 -20.37 -19.34
N ASN A 20 -17.65 -20.87 -18.49
CA ASN A 20 -17.80 -20.81 -17.04
C ASN A 20 -17.86 -19.33 -16.62
N GLY A 21 -19.05 -18.75 -16.67
CA GLY A 21 -19.40 -17.53 -15.96
C GLY A 21 -19.36 -17.82 -14.48
N ALA A 22 -18.17 -17.73 -13.87
CA ALA A 22 -18.05 -17.70 -12.42
C ALA A 22 -18.71 -16.42 -11.92
N SER A 23 -19.98 -16.52 -11.51
CA SER A 23 -20.68 -15.47 -10.77
C SER A 23 -19.93 -15.21 -9.47
N ALA A 24 -19.07 -14.19 -9.45
CA ALA A 24 -18.37 -13.75 -8.26
C ALA A 24 -19.40 -13.26 -7.24
N ALA A 25 -19.62 -14.04 -6.18
CA ALA A 25 -20.46 -13.63 -5.07
C ALA A 25 -19.90 -12.32 -4.47
N SER A 26 -20.69 -11.26 -4.56
CA SER A 26 -20.31 -9.95 -4.10
C SER A 26 -20.41 -9.84 -2.59
N ASN A 27 -19.33 -10.13 -1.85
CA ASN A 27 -19.29 -9.86 -0.41
C ASN A 27 -19.25 -8.35 -0.14
N THR A 28 -20.28 -7.83 0.55
CA THR A 28 -20.34 -6.44 1.01
C THR A 28 -20.18 -6.34 2.53
N TYR A 29 -19.70 -5.20 3.01
CA TYR A 29 -19.56 -4.87 4.44
C TYR A 29 -20.32 -3.59 4.78
N LYS A 30 -21.18 -3.64 5.80
CA LYS A 30 -21.85 -2.45 6.34
C LYS A 30 -20.98 -1.84 7.44
N VAL A 31 -20.49 -0.62 7.18
CA VAL A 31 -19.65 0.16 8.09
C VAL A 31 -20.41 0.42 9.39
N LYS A 32 -19.76 0.14 10.52
CA LYS A 32 -20.29 0.40 11.87
C LYS A 32 -19.69 1.68 12.45
N SER A 33 -20.34 2.22 13.47
CA SER A 33 -19.78 3.36 14.20
C SER A 33 -18.41 2.99 14.79
N GLY A 34 -17.39 3.81 14.54
CA GLY A 34 -16.01 3.58 14.96
C GLY A 34 -15.12 2.79 13.98
N ASP A 35 -15.65 2.38 12.82
CA ASP A 35 -14.84 1.74 11.80
C ASP A 35 -13.93 2.70 11.02
N SER A 36 -12.85 2.15 10.45
CA SER A 36 -12.01 2.84 9.48
C SER A 36 -11.67 1.91 8.32
N LEU A 37 -11.38 2.47 7.14
CA LEU A 37 -10.92 1.69 5.99
C LEU A 37 -9.71 0.81 6.33
N TYR A 38 -8.83 1.27 7.22
CA TYR A 38 -7.69 0.50 7.67
C TYR A 38 -8.09 -0.75 8.48
N ARG A 39 -9.00 -0.61 9.45
CA ARG A 39 -9.50 -1.75 10.24
C ARG A 39 -10.21 -2.76 9.34
N ILE A 40 -11.09 -2.27 8.47
CA ILE A 40 -11.85 -3.11 7.53
C ILE A 40 -10.88 -3.83 6.58
N ALA A 41 -9.97 -3.10 5.93
CA ALA A 41 -9.00 -3.71 5.01
C ALA A 41 -8.11 -4.76 5.71
N LYS A 42 -7.69 -4.52 6.96
CA LYS A 42 -6.94 -5.50 7.76
C LYS A 42 -7.76 -6.75 8.07
N THR A 43 -9.03 -6.59 8.47
CA THR A 43 -9.95 -7.72 8.73
C THR A 43 -10.10 -8.60 7.49
N TYR A 44 -10.22 -7.99 6.32
CA TYR A 44 -10.39 -8.69 5.04
C TYR A 44 -9.08 -9.00 4.31
N LYS A 45 -7.92 -8.74 4.94
CA LYS A 45 -6.58 -8.98 4.39
C LYS A 45 -6.34 -8.38 3.00
N ILE A 46 -6.95 -7.22 2.73
CA ILE A 46 -6.77 -6.43 1.50
C ILE A 46 -6.06 -5.12 1.82
N SER A 47 -5.56 -4.43 0.79
CA SER A 47 -5.01 -3.08 0.99
C SER A 47 -6.13 -2.04 1.07
N VAL A 48 -5.92 -0.94 1.82
CA VAL A 48 -6.85 0.21 1.85
C VAL A 48 -7.06 0.76 0.44
N ASN A 49 -6.02 0.78 -0.40
CA ASN A 49 -6.13 1.28 -1.77
C ASN A 49 -7.04 0.39 -2.63
N THR A 50 -6.91 -0.94 -2.50
CA THR A 50 -7.78 -1.92 -3.16
C THR A 50 -9.23 -1.72 -2.72
N LEU A 51 -9.47 -1.62 -1.41
CA LEU A 51 -10.80 -1.36 -0.87
C LEU A 51 -11.39 -0.04 -1.40
N LYS A 52 -10.58 1.01 -1.52
CA LYS A 52 -11.00 2.30 -2.09
C LYS A 52 -11.34 2.19 -3.57
N GLN A 53 -10.51 1.50 -4.36
CA GLN A 53 -10.73 1.34 -5.81
C GLN A 53 -12.06 0.62 -6.08
N TRP A 54 -12.33 -0.48 -5.38
CA TRP A 54 -13.58 -1.24 -5.50
C TRP A 54 -14.82 -0.40 -5.18
N ASN A 55 -14.66 0.54 -4.26
CA ASN A 55 -15.72 1.41 -3.78
C ASN A 55 -15.68 2.81 -4.40
N LYS A 56 -14.80 3.05 -5.37
CA LYS A 56 -14.58 4.36 -6.01
C LYS A 56 -14.38 5.50 -4.99
N LEU A 57 -13.77 5.20 -3.85
CA LEU A 57 -13.55 6.16 -2.77
C LEU A 57 -12.34 7.05 -3.07
N LYS A 58 -12.56 8.36 -3.08
CA LYS A 58 -11.49 9.36 -3.28
C LYS A 58 -10.70 9.60 -1.98
N SER A 59 -11.37 9.60 -0.83
CA SER A 59 -10.77 9.82 0.49
C SER A 59 -10.75 8.56 1.35
N ASN A 60 -10.19 8.66 2.55
CA ASN A 60 -10.23 7.58 3.55
C ASN A 60 -11.45 7.68 4.49
N THR A 61 -12.33 8.65 4.25
CA THR A 61 -13.52 8.91 5.07
C THR A 61 -14.62 7.92 4.69
N ILE A 62 -15.20 7.29 5.71
CA ILE A 62 -16.37 6.42 5.59
C ILE A 62 -17.36 6.77 6.70
N HIS A 63 -18.64 6.54 6.45
CA HIS A 63 -19.70 6.86 7.39
C HIS A 63 -20.39 5.59 7.91
N PRO A 64 -20.90 5.59 9.15
CA PRO A 64 -21.74 4.49 9.63
C PRO A 64 -22.89 4.21 8.66
N ASN A 65 -23.25 2.93 8.54
CA ASN A 65 -24.24 2.39 7.59
C ASN A 65 -23.83 2.42 6.10
N GLN A 66 -22.67 2.98 5.74
CA GLN A 66 -22.15 2.88 4.38
C GLN A 66 -21.87 1.41 4.01
N ILE A 67 -22.28 1.01 2.80
CA ILE A 67 -22.01 -0.34 2.28
C ILE A 67 -20.74 -0.30 1.42
N LEU A 68 -19.74 -1.09 1.80
CA LEU A 68 -18.51 -1.27 1.05
C LEU A 68 -18.51 -2.62 0.33
N LYS A 69 -18.21 -2.60 -0.96
CA LYS A 69 -17.85 -3.76 -1.77
C LYS A 69 -16.51 -4.30 -1.30
N ILE A 70 -16.51 -5.54 -0.80
CA ILE A 70 -15.32 -6.32 -0.46
C ILE A 70 -15.06 -7.40 -1.55
N THR A 71 -15.72 -7.25 -2.69
CA THR A 71 -15.72 -8.20 -3.82
C THR A 71 -14.60 -7.90 -4.80
N ASN A 72 -13.60 -8.77 -4.83
CA ASN A 72 -13.08 -9.50 -5.99
C ASN A 72 -11.92 -10.34 -5.45
N VAL A 73 -12.25 -11.20 -4.48
CA VAL A 73 -11.35 -12.28 -4.06
C VAL A 73 -11.77 -13.50 -4.87
N PRO A 74 -11.10 -13.85 -5.97
CA PRO A 74 -11.23 -15.22 -6.47
C PRO A 74 -10.91 -16.14 -5.29
N ALA A 75 -11.79 -17.11 -5.03
CA ALA A 75 -11.58 -18.09 -3.97
C ALA A 75 -10.26 -18.83 -4.22
N SER A 76 -9.24 -18.52 -3.43
CA SER A 76 -7.97 -19.23 -3.44
C SER A 76 -7.58 -19.53 -2.01
N LYS A 77 -7.60 -20.83 -1.68
CA LYS A 77 -6.74 -21.44 -0.66
C LYS A 77 -5.28 -20.97 -0.84
N PRO A 78 -4.42 -21.02 0.20
CA PRO A 78 -3.15 -20.29 0.21
C PRO A 78 -2.20 -20.84 -0.86
N VAL A 79 -2.01 -20.09 -1.94
CA VAL A 79 -1.11 -20.45 -3.03
C VAL A 79 -0.15 -19.29 -3.29
N VAL A 80 1.06 -19.50 -2.82
CA VAL A 80 2.31 -19.06 -3.42
C VAL A 80 2.21 -19.24 -4.95
N LYS A 81 2.13 -18.17 -5.75
CA LYS A 81 2.41 -18.26 -7.19
C LYS A 81 3.03 -16.97 -7.74
N LYS A 82 4.35 -17.02 -7.85
CA LYS A 82 5.12 -16.73 -9.07
C LYS A 82 4.30 -16.08 -10.20
N ALA A 83 4.43 -14.77 -10.35
CA ALA A 83 4.23 -14.09 -11.62
C ALA A 83 5.58 -13.96 -12.33
N SER A 84 5.69 -14.55 -13.52
CA SER A 84 6.75 -14.35 -14.51
C SER A 84 6.04 -14.43 -15.87
N THR A 85 6.16 -13.53 -16.85
CA THR A 85 7.16 -12.49 -17.11
C THR A 85 6.58 -11.64 -18.26
N SER A 86 6.57 -10.31 -18.17
CA SER A 86 7.47 -9.50 -18.99
C SER A 86 7.91 -8.25 -18.22
N ALA A 87 9.18 -8.29 -17.82
CA ALA A 87 10.05 -7.21 -17.35
C ALA A 87 9.45 -5.79 -17.15
N SER A 88 9.13 -5.47 -15.90
CA SER A 88 9.88 -4.39 -15.27
C SER A 88 10.53 -4.99 -14.02
N LYS A 89 11.84 -5.16 -14.10
CA LYS A 89 12.69 -5.71 -13.03
C LYS A 89 12.72 -4.67 -11.92
N ALA A 90 11.65 -4.56 -11.13
CA ALA A 90 11.67 -3.79 -9.90
C ALA A 90 12.80 -4.38 -9.04
N PRO A 91 13.81 -3.58 -8.65
CA PRO A 91 14.95 -4.10 -7.92
C PRO A 91 14.45 -4.72 -6.62
N LYS A 92 14.71 -6.01 -6.41
CA LYS A 92 14.62 -6.61 -5.07
C LYS A 92 15.68 -5.93 -4.24
N LEU A 93 15.29 -4.87 -3.53
CA LEU A 93 16.23 -4.08 -2.73
C LEU A 93 16.86 -4.99 -1.67
N LYS A 94 18.18 -5.12 -1.72
CA LYS A 94 18.97 -5.94 -0.80
C LYS A 94 19.28 -5.14 0.46
N VAL A 95 19.28 -5.82 1.60
CA VAL A 95 19.79 -5.24 2.84
C VAL A 95 21.30 -5.13 2.72
N VAL A 96 21.82 -3.90 2.72
CA VAL A 96 23.27 -3.64 2.59
C VAL A 96 23.90 -3.18 3.90
N LYS A 97 23.09 -2.73 4.86
CA LYS A 97 23.57 -2.30 6.18
C LYS A 97 22.43 -2.34 7.19
N THR A 98 22.73 -2.73 8.42
CA THR A 98 21.81 -2.62 9.54
C THR A 98 22.40 -1.70 10.59
N LEU A 99 21.58 -0.78 11.10
CA LEU A 99 21.93 0.19 12.14
C LEU A 99 20.99 0.01 13.32
N THR A 100 21.54 0.08 14.53
CA THR A 100 20.74 0.26 15.75
C THR A 100 20.69 1.75 16.06
N VAL A 101 19.48 2.31 16.18
CA VAL A 101 19.24 3.75 16.36
C VAL A 101 18.22 4.03 17.45
N SER A 102 18.29 5.22 18.04
CA SER A 102 17.19 5.75 18.86
C SER A 102 16.10 6.33 17.93
N ALA A 103 14.86 5.93 18.15
CA ALA A 103 13.72 6.34 17.33
C ALA A 103 12.64 7.03 18.16
N THR A 104 12.20 8.18 17.67
CA THR A 104 11.00 8.90 18.12
C THR A 104 9.96 8.94 17.00
N ALA A 105 8.82 9.58 17.23
CA ALA A 105 7.83 9.83 16.20
C ALA A 105 7.39 11.30 16.19
N TYR A 106 7.14 11.83 15.00
CA TYR A 106 6.59 13.17 14.80
C TYR A 106 5.35 13.13 13.92
N THR A 107 4.59 14.23 13.99
CA THR A 107 3.43 14.46 13.12
C THR A 107 3.66 15.74 12.33
N ALA A 108 3.09 15.80 11.13
CA ALA A 108 3.12 17.01 10.30
C ALA A 108 2.02 18.02 10.68
N ASN A 109 1.18 17.68 11.67
CA ASN A 109 0.02 18.47 12.05
C ASN A 109 0.39 19.44 13.17
N CYS A 110 1.01 20.56 12.80
CA CYS A 110 1.19 21.71 13.67
C CYS A 110 0.78 23.01 12.94
N LYS A 111 0.35 24.04 13.70
CA LYS A 111 -0.24 25.29 13.17
C LYS A 111 0.65 26.01 12.14
N ARG A 112 1.98 25.90 12.26
CA ARG A 112 2.98 26.50 11.36
C ARG A 112 3.79 25.48 10.54
N CYS A 113 3.43 24.19 10.59
CA CYS A 113 4.16 23.17 9.84
C CYS A 113 3.75 23.21 8.37
N SER A 114 4.69 23.32 7.43
CA SER A 114 4.41 23.13 6.00
C SER A 114 4.01 21.68 5.69
N GLY A 115 4.56 20.73 6.46
CA GLY A 115 4.46 19.30 6.18
C GLY A 115 5.24 18.86 4.94
N ILE A 116 6.14 19.74 4.45
CA ILE A 116 7.05 19.45 3.36
C ILE A 116 8.35 18.92 3.94
N THR A 117 8.79 17.76 3.48
CA THR A 117 10.04 17.13 3.92
C THR A 117 11.25 17.68 3.16
N ALA A 118 12.46 17.40 3.64
CA ALA A 118 13.71 17.79 2.97
C ALA A 118 13.81 17.34 1.49
N ILE A 119 13.17 16.23 1.11
CA ILE A 119 13.12 15.76 -0.29
C ILE A 119 11.87 16.24 -1.06
N GLY A 120 11.09 17.16 -0.49
CA GLY A 120 9.92 17.76 -1.14
C GLY A 120 8.62 16.96 -1.05
N LEU A 121 8.53 15.92 -0.21
CA LEU A 121 7.28 15.18 -0.03
C LEU A 121 6.30 15.97 0.83
N ASN A 122 5.03 16.02 0.42
CA ASN A 122 3.98 16.65 1.20
C ASN A 122 3.24 15.63 2.07
N LEU A 123 3.53 15.61 3.36
CA LEU A 123 2.97 14.69 4.35
C LEU A 123 1.53 15.02 4.75
N LYS A 124 1.09 16.27 4.59
CA LYS A 124 -0.31 16.67 4.82
C LYS A 124 -1.23 16.15 3.72
N LYS A 125 -0.76 16.18 2.47
CA LYS A 125 -1.45 15.57 1.33
C LYS A 125 -1.34 14.04 1.35
N ASN A 126 -0.26 13.50 1.91
CA ASN A 126 0.02 12.07 1.97
C ASN A 126 0.25 11.59 3.42
N PRO A 127 -0.79 11.58 4.27
CA PRO A 127 -0.65 11.25 5.70
C PRO A 127 -0.25 9.80 5.97
N ASN A 128 -0.39 8.92 4.98
CA ASN A 128 0.02 7.51 5.07
C ASN A 128 1.43 7.27 4.53
N GLN A 129 2.12 8.32 4.07
CA GLN A 129 3.49 8.19 3.56
C GLN A 129 4.40 7.68 4.66
N LYS A 130 5.31 6.76 4.33
CA LYS A 130 6.32 6.25 5.27
C LYS A 130 7.63 6.99 5.06
N VAL A 131 7.84 8.04 5.86
CA VAL A 131 9.04 8.87 5.85
C VAL A 131 9.68 8.85 7.22
N ILE A 132 11.00 8.82 7.23
CA ILE A 132 11.79 9.06 8.44
C ILE A 132 12.65 10.30 8.26
N SER A 133 12.80 11.05 9.34
CA SER A 133 13.81 12.10 9.49
C SER A 133 15.11 11.45 9.96
N VAL A 134 16.23 11.84 9.35
CA VAL A 134 17.55 11.25 9.61
C VAL A 134 18.65 12.31 9.67
N ASP A 135 19.82 11.91 10.16
CA ASP A 135 21.07 12.62 9.88
C ASP A 135 21.60 12.18 8.50
N PRO A 136 21.70 13.07 7.49
CA PRO A 136 22.21 12.74 6.16
C PRO A 136 23.63 12.20 6.13
N LYS A 137 24.46 12.50 7.16
CA LYS A 137 25.81 11.95 7.28
C LYS A 137 25.80 10.45 7.64
N VAL A 138 24.72 9.96 8.24
CA VAL A 138 24.56 8.55 8.66
C VAL A 138 23.68 7.76 7.67
N ILE A 139 22.56 8.34 7.24
CA ILE A 139 21.65 7.77 6.23
C ILE A 139 21.35 8.87 5.21
N LYS A 140 21.83 8.71 3.97
CA LYS A 140 21.60 9.70 2.90
C LYS A 140 20.11 9.88 2.62
N LEU A 141 19.68 11.11 2.32
CA LEU A 141 18.31 11.37 1.87
C LEU A 141 17.98 10.58 0.60
N GLY A 142 16.72 10.19 0.45
CA GLY A 142 16.22 9.32 -0.62
C GLY A 142 16.44 7.82 -0.38
N THR A 143 17.28 7.45 0.58
CA THR A 143 17.57 6.04 0.90
C THR A 143 16.30 5.29 1.29
N LYS A 144 16.11 4.11 0.71
CA LYS A 144 15.04 3.19 1.10
C LYS A 144 15.49 2.40 2.32
N VAL A 145 14.61 2.28 3.31
CA VAL A 145 14.92 1.59 4.57
C VAL A 145 13.76 0.70 5.01
N TYR A 146 14.07 -0.29 5.83
CA TYR A 146 13.09 -0.96 6.69
C TYR A 146 13.38 -0.61 8.15
N VAL A 147 12.36 -0.13 8.86
CA VAL A 147 12.45 0.21 10.28
C VAL A 147 11.63 -0.80 11.07
N GLU A 148 12.29 -1.48 12.00
CA GLU A 148 11.64 -2.44 12.90
C GLU A 148 10.42 -1.83 13.60
N GLY A 149 9.28 -2.51 13.53
CA GLY A 149 8.01 -2.04 14.12
C GLY A 149 7.29 -0.92 13.35
N TYR A 150 7.91 -0.31 12.34
CA TYR A 150 7.29 0.75 11.53
C TYR A 150 7.08 0.37 10.05
N GLY A 151 7.97 -0.46 9.50
CA GLY A 151 7.92 -0.99 8.14
C GLY A 151 8.87 -0.28 7.17
N TYR A 152 8.61 -0.47 5.87
CA TYR A 152 9.37 0.17 4.79
C TYR A 152 9.12 1.68 4.76
N ALA A 153 10.19 2.45 4.60
CA ALA A 153 10.15 3.90 4.58
C ALA A 153 11.23 4.48 3.65
N VAL A 154 11.15 5.80 3.43
CA VAL A 154 12.22 6.58 2.80
C VAL A 154 12.84 7.52 3.84
N ALA A 155 14.16 7.63 3.83
CA ALA A 155 14.87 8.71 4.49
C ALA A 155 14.58 10.02 3.73
N GLY A 156 13.46 10.65 4.08
CA GLY A 156 12.88 11.74 3.28
C GLY A 156 13.00 13.10 3.93
N ASP A 157 13.46 13.16 5.18
CA ASP A 157 13.43 14.39 5.94
C ASP A 157 14.64 14.55 6.87
N THR A 158 14.78 15.73 7.44
CA THR A 158 15.81 16.05 8.44
C THR A 158 15.20 16.81 9.60
N GLY A 159 15.92 16.89 10.72
CA GLY A 159 15.51 17.72 11.86
C GLY A 159 16.71 18.21 12.64
N GLY A 160 16.61 19.40 13.24
CA GLY A 160 17.70 20.00 14.00
C GLY A 160 18.23 19.08 15.11
N ALA A 161 17.31 18.36 15.78
CA ALA A 161 17.63 17.42 16.86
C ALA A 161 17.85 15.96 16.41
N ILE A 162 17.83 15.68 15.10
CA ILE A 162 18.04 14.35 14.52
C ILE A 162 19.47 14.28 13.97
N LYS A 163 20.40 13.90 14.84
CA LYS A 163 21.84 13.84 14.61
C LYS A 163 22.40 12.48 14.99
N GLY A 164 23.39 11.99 14.26
CA GLY A 164 24.01 10.68 14.51
C GLY A 164 23.04 9.50 14.32
N LYS A 165 23.12 8.50 15.19
CA LYS A 165 22.29 7.29 15.18
C LYS A 165 20.90 7.53 15.79
N LYS A 166 20.21 8.56 15.31
CA LYS A 166 18.87 8.94 15.73
C LYS A 166 17.96 9.12 14.52
N ILE A 167 16.72 8.68 14.64
CA ILE A 167 15.69 8.87 13.62
C ILE A 167 14.40 9.38 14.25
N ASP A 168 13.55 9.99 13.42
CA ASP A 168 12.18 10.35 13.79
C ASP A 168 11.22 9.81 12.73
N ILE A 169 10.26 8.97 13.12
CA ILE A 169 9.30 8.41 12.17
C ILE A 169 8.11 9.34 11.97
N PHE A 170 7.68 9.55 10.73
CA PHE A 170 6.44 10.26 10.48
C PHE A 170 5.23 9.37 10.80
N VAL A 171 4.31 9.89 11.59
CA VAL A 171 3.00 9.25 11.83
C VAL A 171 1.87 10.27 11.63
N PRO A 172 0.69 9.81 11.18
CA PRO A 172 -0.40 10.70 10.81
C PRO A 172 -1.05 11.41 12.00
N SER A 173 -0.92 10.88 13.22
CA SER A 173 -1.65 11.39 14.39
C SER A 173 -0.79 11.44 15.64
N HIS A 174 -1.10 12.39 16.52
CA HIS A 174 -0.43 12.52 17.81
C HIS A 174 -0.56 11.26 18.66
N LYS A 175 -1.74 10.63 18.64
CA LYS A 175 -1.98 9.34 19.30
C LYS A 175 -1.01 8.26 18.83
N SER A 176 -0.78 8.15 17.52
CA SER A 176 0.19 7.20 16.96
C SER A 176 1.62 7.51 17.38
N ALA A 177 1.96 8.79 17.57
CA ALA A 177 3.28 9.19 18.06
C ALA A 177 3.49 8.77 19.52
N ILE A 178 2.49 8.96 20.37
CA ILE A 178 2.51 8.51 21.77
C ILE A 178 2.59 6.98 21.85
N GLN A 179 1.78 6.26 21.05
CA GLN A 179 1.82 4.80 20.99
C GLN A 179 3.16 4.25 20.49
N TRP A 180 3.81 4.97 19.58
CA TRP A 180 5.17 4.66 19.19
C TRP A 180 6.13 4.82 20.38
N GLY A 181 6.09 5.97 21.05
CA GLY A 181 6.97 6.27 22.18
C GLY A 181 8.43 6.46 21.74
N ARG A 182 9.36 6.46 22.70
CA ARG A 182 10.79 6.48 22.41
C ARG A 182 11.34 5.08 22.59
N LYS A 183 12.05 4.56 21.59
CA LYS A 183 12.65 3.22 21.69
C LYS A 183 13.88 3.08 20.80
N THR A 184 14.68 2.07 21.09
CA THR A 184 15.77 1.67 20.22
C THR A 184 15.26 0.65 19.21
N VAL A 185 15.58 0.85 17.93
CA VAL A 185 15.13 -0.02 16.82
C VAL A 185 16.26 -0.34 15.85
N LYS A 186 16.12 -1.45 15.12
CA LYS A 186 16.96 -1.74 13.95
C LYS A 186 16.41 -1.07 12.70
N VAL A 187 17.31 -0.45 11.94
CA VAL A 187 17.05 0.13 10.62
C VAL A 187 17.93 -0.56 9.60
N GLN A 188 17.31 -1.15 8.60
CA GLN A 188 17.98 -1.81 7.47
C GLN A 188 18.01 -0.85 6.28
N ILE A 189 19.18 -0.61 5.72
CA ILE A 189 19.39 0.17 4.49
C ILE A 189 19.23 -0.76 3.29
N LEU A 190 18.41 -0.34 2.34
CA LEU A 190 18.00 -1.13 1.19
C LEU A 190 18.54 -0.50 -0.12
N LYS A 191 19.12 -1.31 -1.00
CA LYS A 191 19.64 -0.89 -2.31
C LYS A 191 19.30 -1.88 -3.42
#